data_AF-A0A182R8J1-F1
#
_entry.id   AF-A0A182R8J1-F1
#
_cell.length_a   1.000
_cell.length_b   1.000
_cell.length_c   1.000
_cell.angle_alpha   90.00
_cell.angle_beta   90.00
_cell.angle_gamma   90.00
#
_symmetry.space_group_name_H-M   'P 1'
#
loop_
_entity.id
_entity.type
_entity.pdbx_description
1 polymer ?
#
loop_
_entity_poly.entity_id
_entity_poly.type
_entity_poly.pdbx_seq_one_letter_code
_entity_poly.pdbx_strand_id
1 'polypeptide(L)'
;MPRGKYVNHKGRNRNFTNPEELEAQRKKDEEEKKWRKTREQGSEDDEDDEEDNEDGDEDDSDESESDDENAKGAQSVIQIQNPNRVAKKSHRKVNEVDEDEEPQLTRREKEELEKQRAAAAYQKRHAEGKTAQAKADLARLAIIKQHRAEAAARREAEKKDKESKMKSTAS
;
A
#
# COMPACT_ATOMS: atom_id res chain seq x y z
N MET A 1 26.53 -7.07 -40.15
CA MET A 1 25.76 -5.82 -40.29
C MET A 1 25.55 -5.21 -38.92
N PRO A 2 25.96 -3.96 -38.67
CA PRO A 2 25.82 -3.33 -37.36
C PRO A 2 24.34 -3.08 -37.06
N ARG A 3 23.83 -3.62 -35.95
CA ARG A 3 22.46 -3.34 -35.50
C ARG A 3 22.44 -1.91 -34.94
N GLY A 4 21.56 -1.06 -35.47
CA GLY A 4 21.47 0.34 -35.07
C GLY A 4 21.21 0.53 -33.57
N LYS A 5 21.54 1.72 -33.06
CA LYS A 5 21.46 2.13 -31.64
C LYS A 5 20.07 1.95 -30.99
N TYR A 6 19.03 1.76 -31.78
CA TYR A 6 17.66 1.62 -31.29
C TYR A 6 17.09 0.23 -31.56
N VAL A 7 16.39 -0.32 -30.57
CA VAL A 7 15.74 -1.63 -30.68
C VAL A 7 14.47 -1.50 -31.51
N ASN A 8 14.40 -2.18 -32.65
CA ASN A 8 13.20 -2.22 -33.48
C ASN A 8 12.16 -3.15 -32.83
N HIS A 9 11.08 -2.56 -32.30
CA HIS A 9 9.99 -3.30 -31.66
C HIS A 9 8.93 -3.80 -32.65
N LYS A 10 9.12 -3.59 -33.96
CA LYS A 10 8.16 -3.97 -34.99
C LYS A 10 8.19 -5.49 -35.21
N GLY A 11 7.05 -6.14 -34.99
CA GLY A 11 6.90 -7.60 -35.13
C GLY A 11 7.14 -8.40 -33.85
N ARG A 12 7.47 -7.75 -32.73
CA ARG A 12 7.57 -8.40 -31.42
C ARG A 12 6.18 -8.59 -30.82
N ASN A 13 5.96 -9.71 -30.15
CA ASN A 13 4.74 -9.97 -29.39
C ASN A 13 4.51 -8.84 -28.36
N ARG A 14 3.28 -8.34 -28.32
CA ARG A 14 2.89 -7.32 -27.35
C ARG A 14 2.55 -8.04 -26.05
N ASN A 15 3.47 -8.01 -25.11
CA ASN A 15 3.21 -8.48 -23.75
C ASN A 15 2.53 -7.32 -23.01
N PHE A 16 1.30 -7.53 -22.58
CA PHE A 16 0.65 -6.64 -21.61
C PHE A 16 1.13 -7.11 -20.24
N THR A 17 1.67 -6.19 -19.44
CA THR A 17 2.02 -6.51 -18.05
C THR A 17 0.76 -6.93 -17.31
N ASN A 18 0.83 -8.07 -16.64
CA ASN A 18 -0.30 -8.57 -15.87
C ASN A 18 -0.50 -7.67 -14.64
N PRO A 19 -1.75 -7.49 -14.15
CA PRO A 19 -2.01 -6.65 -12.98
C PRO A 19 -1.25 -7.12 -11.74
N GLU A 20 -1.09 -8.44 -11.58
CA GLU A 20 -0.28 -9.06 -10.51
C GLU A 20 1.22 -8.72 -10.63
N GLU A 21 1.73 -8.61 -11.86
CA GLU A 21 3.13 -8.28 -12.12
C GLU A 21 3.43 -6.80 -11.81
N LEU A 22 2.48 -5.91 -12.08
CA LEU A 22 2.57 -4.50 -11.68
C LEU A 22 2.54 -4.33 -10.16
N GLU A 23 1.74 -5.13 -9.46
CA GLU A 23 1.68 -5.11 -8.00
C GLU A 23 2.95 -5.67 -7.37
N ALA A 24 3.48 -6.76 -7.91
CA ALA A 24 4.78 -7.31 -7.50
C ALA A 24 5.92 -6.30 -7.72
N GLN A 25 5.91 -5.58 -8.85
CA GLN A 25 6.90 -4.55 -9.13
C GLN A 25 6.78 -3.37 -8.15
N ARG A 26 5.56 -2.91 -7.85
CA ARG A 26 5.33 -1.89 -6.83
C ARG A 26 5.78 -2.32 -5.44
N LYS A 27 5.52 -3.57 -5.06
CA LYS A 27 5.94 -4.12 -3.76
C LYS A 27 7.47 -4.13 -3.66
N LYS A 28 8.14 -4.55 -4.73
CA LYS A 28 9.61 -4.54 -4.82
C LYS A 28 10.19 -3.13 -4.69
N ASP A 29 9.60 -2.15 -5.39
CA ASP A 29 10.03 -0.74 -5.29
C ASP A 29 9.80 -0.17 -3.88
N GLU A 30 8.73 -0.58 -3.20
CA GLU A 30 8.43 -0.17 -1.83
C GLU A 30 9.38 -0.82 -0.81
N GLU A 31 9.74 -2.09 -1.00
CA GLU A 31 10.75 -2.79 -0.20
C GLU A 31 12.13 -2.16 -0.40
N GLU A 32 12.51 -1.82 -1.63
CA GLU A 32 13.78 -1.13 -1.92
C GLU A 32 13.82 0.27 -1.30
N LYS A 33 12.73 1.02 -1.36
CA LYS A 33 12.64 2.33 -0.68
C LYS A 33 12.69 2.20 0.84
N LYS A 34 12.08 1.16 1.41
CA LYS A 34 12.17 0.89 2.85
C LYS A 34 13.61 0.55 3.23
N TRP A 35 14.25 -0.34 2.47
CA TRP A 35 15.66 -0.70 2.64
C TRP A 35 16.58 0.53 2.58
N ARG A 36 16.39 1.39 1.56
CA ARG A 36 17.12 2.66 1.44
C ARG A 36 16.84 3.58 2.62
N LYS A 37 15.59 3.74 3.04
CA LYS A 37 15.23 4.60 4.16
C LYS A 37 15.78 4.11 5.50
N THR A 38 15.80 2.80 5.74
CA THR A 38 16.42 2.22 6.94
C THR A 38 17.94 2.39 6.94
N ARG A 39 18.58 2.40 5.77
CA ARG A 39 20.02 2.66 5.63
C ARG A 39 20.36 4.15 5.72
N GLU A 40 19.54 5.01 5.13
CA GLU A 40 19.68 6.47 5.12
C GLU A 40 19.36 7.09 6.50
N GLN A 41 18.48 6.46 7.28
CA GLN A 41 18.20 6.87 8.66
C GLN A 41 19.35 6.55 9.65
N GLY A 42 20.41 5.88 9.19
CA GLY A 42 21.67 5.69 9.93
C GLY A 42 22.86 6.50 9.39
N SER A 43 22.67 7.34 8.37
CA SER A 43 23.73 8.11 7.72
C SER A 43 23.25 9.54 7.52
N GLU A 44 23.29 10.29 8.61
CA GLU A 44 23.28 11.75 8.60
C GLU A 44 24.71 12.22 8.90
N ASP A 45 25.68 11.73 8.10
CA ASP A 45 27.00 12.34 7.93
C ASP A 45 27.68 11.76 6.68
N ASP A 46 28.31 12.67 5.95
CA ASP A 46 29.32 12.54 4.89
C ASP A 46 28.96 12.29 3.40
N GLU A 47 29.52 13.20 2.60
CA GLU A 47 29.61 13.21 1.14
C GLU A 47 30.79 12.34 0.66
N ASP A 48 30.70 11.83 -0.57
CA ASP A 48 31.75 11.18 -1.38
C ASP A 48 32.45 9.93 -0.79
N ASP A 49 32.39 8.79 -1.50
CA ASP A 49 33.53 8.25 -2.27
C ASP A 49 33.22 6.85 -2.83
N GLU A 50 34.00 6.48 -3.84
CA GLU A 50 33.97 5.32 -4.71
C GLU A 50 34.28 3.97 -4.04
N GLU A 51 33.99 2.91 -4.81
CA GLU A 51 34.72 1.63 -4.93
C GLU A 51 35.02 0.71 -3.71
N ASP A 52 34.51 -0.52 -3.86
CA ASP A 52 35.25 -1.80 -3.76
C ASP A 52 35.67 -2.38 -2.39
N ASN A 53 35.63 -3.73 -2.36
CA ASN A 53 36.16 -4.67 -1.36
C ASN A 53 35.46 -4.69 0.00
N GLU A 54 35.48 -5.74 0.81
CA GLU A 54 35.84 -7.16 0.78
C GLU A 54 35.50 -7.60 2.22
N ASP A 55 35.04 -8.84 2.38
CA ASP A 55 35.14 -9.69 3.58
C ASP A 55 34.92 -9.08 5.00
N GLY A 56 33.96 -9.65 5.74
CA GLY A 56 33.67 -9.31 7.13
C GLY A 56 32.73 -10.32 7.78
N ASP A 57 33.24 -11.53 7.95
CA ASP A 57 32.75 -12.57 8.86
C ASP A 57 32.96 -12.14 10.33
N GLU A 58 32.20 -12.77 11.26
CA GLU A 58 32.17 -12.56 12.73
C GLU A 58 31.50 -11.24 13.21
N ASP A 59 30.72 -11.13 14.28
CA ASP A 59 30.10 -12.00 15.28
C ASP A 59 29.24 -11.05 16.15
N ASP A 60 28.32 -11.60 16.94
CA ASP A 60 27.80 -11.02 18.18
C ASP A 60 26.75 -9.89 18.11
N SER A 61 25.48 -10.27 18.28
CA SER A 61 24.79 -10.00 19.55
C SER A 61 23.34 -10.50 19.46
N ASP A 62 23.16 -11.73 19.91
CA ASP A 62 21.87 -12.33 20.24
C ASP A 62 21.33 -11.59 21.47
N GLU A 63 20.46 -10.59 21.26
CA GLU A 63 19.70 -9.94 22.33
C GLU A 63 18.70 -10.96 22.88
N SER A 64 19.20 -11.80 23.78
CA SER A 64 18.40 -12.75 24.53
C SER A 64 17.34 -11.97 25.31
N GLU A 65 16.11 -12.08 24.81
CA GLU A 65 14.86 -12.02 25.57
C GLU A 65 15.14 -12.47 27.01
N SER A 66 14.95 -11.54 27.95
CA SER A 66 14.98 -11.82 29.39
C SER A 66 13.71 -12.57 29.75
N ASP A 67 13.60 -13.79 29.27
CA ASP A 67 12.63 -14.76 29.74
C ASP A 67 13.19 -15.38 31.02
N ASP A 68 12.43 -15.26 32.10
CA ASP A 68 12.72 -15.72 33.47
C ASP A 68 12.63 -17.26 33.53
N GLU A 69 13.28 -17.94 32.60
CA GLU A 69 13.24 -19.37 32.38
C GLU A 69 14.59 -19.94 32.84
N ASN A 70 14.70 -20.17 34.15
CA ASN A 70 15.82 -20.80 34.85
C ASN A 70 16.98 -19.84 35.21
N ALA A 71 16.76 -19.04 36.26
CA ALA A 71 17.85 -18.39 36.99
C ALA A 71 18.84 -19.44 37.55
N LYS A 72 19.87 -19.77 36.76
CA LYS A 72 20.93 -20.71 37.13
C LYS A 72 21.87 -20.03 38.13
N GLY A 73 22.09 -20.66 39.28
CA GLY A 73 23.05 -20.21 40.30
C GLY A 73 22.44 -19.40 41.44
N ALA A 74 23.22 -18.46 42.00
CA ALA A 74 22.90 -17.75 43.25
C ALA A 74 21.63 -16.88 43.18
N GLN A 75 21.17 -16.53 41.98
CA GLN A 75 19.94 -15.77 41.77
C GLN A 75 18.67 -16.49 42.26
N SER A 76 18.66 -17.83 42.28
CA SER A 76 17.56 -18.62 42.85
C SER A 76 17.47 -18.56 44.37
N VAL A 77 18.58 -18.23 45.05
CA VAL A 77 18.69 -18.17 46.51
C VAL A 77 18.46 -16.75 47.03
N ILE A 78 18.71 -15.73 46.20
CA ILE A 78 18.56 -14.33 46.57
C ILE A 78 17.07 -13.96 46.56
N GLN A 79 16.53 -13.63 47.74
CA GLN A 79 15.16 -13.17 47.91
C GLN A 79 15.02 -11.72 47.43
N ILE A 80 14.30 -11.51 46.33
CA ILE A 80 14.03 -10.16 45.80
C ILE A 80 12.92 -9.51 46.62
N GLN A 81 13.27 -8.68 47.61
CA GLN A 81 12.34 -7.85 48.38
C GLN A 81 12.11 -6.48 47.74
N ASN A 82 11.53 -6.47 46.54
CA ASN A 82 11.10 -5.22 45.90
C ASN A 82 9.58 -5.07 46.08
N PRO A 83 9.09 -4.08 46.87
CA PRO A 83 7.66 -3.90 47.14
C PRO A 83 6.84 -3.50 45.90
N ASN A 84 7.49 -2.99 44.84
CA ASN A 84 6.84 -2.69 43.56
C ASN A 84 6.94 -3.84 42.55
N ARG A 85 7.53 -4.99 42.91
CA ARG A 85 7.67 -6.13 42.00
C ARG A 85 6.35 -6.85 41.87
N VAL A 86 5.72 -6.72 40.70
CA VAL A 86 4.53 -7.48 40.33
C VAL A 86 4.96 -8.90 39.96
N ALA A 87 4.67 -9.88 40.82
CA ALA A 87 4.89 -11.28 40.49
C ALA A 87 3.88 -11.74 39.43
N LYS A 88 4.34 -11.98 38.20
CA LYS A 88 3.52 -12.58 37.14
C LYS A 88 3.22 -14.02 37.55
N LYS A 89 1.95 -14.33 37.84
CA LYS A 89 1.51 -15.72 38.08
C LYS A 89 1.43 -16.42 36.73
N SER A 90 2.16 -17.52 36.56
CA SER A 90 2.27 -18.24 35.28
C SER A 90 0.97 -18.91 34.81
N HIS A 91 -0.06 -18.99 35.66
CA HIS A 91 -1.33 -19.64 35.31
C HIS A 91 -2.51 -19.03 36.08
N ARG A 92 -3.47 -18.46 35.34
CA ARG A 92 -4.80 -18.09 35.87
C ARG A 92 -5.71 -19.32 35.81
N LYS A 93 -6.55 -19.53 36.83
CA LYS A 93 -7.49 -20.66 36.88
C LYS A 93 -8.61 -20.42 35.87
N VAL A 94 -8.91 -21.45 35.07
CA VAL A 94 -9.90 -21.41 33.96
C VAL A 94 -11.28 -20.92 34.42
N ASN A 95 -11.68 -21.22 35.66
CA ASN A 95 -12.98 -20.81 36.23
C ASN A 95 -13.12 -19.30 36.54
N GLU A 96 -12.08 -18.50 36.35
CA GLU A 96 -12.06 -17.06 36.63
C GLU A 96 -12.00 -16.21 35.34
N VAL A 97 -11.96 -16.85 34.18
CA VAL A 97 -11.96 -16.15 32.89
C VAL A 97 -13.41 -15.89 32.51
N ASP A 98 -13.86 -14.64 32.65
CA ASP A 98 -15.14 -14.18 32.12
C ASP A 98 -15.09 -14.27 30.58
N GLU A 99 -15.84 -15.20 30.00
CA GLU A 99 -15.88 -15.46 28.55
C GLU A 99 -16.57 -14.35 27.74
N ASP A 100 -17.23 -13.41 28.44
CA ASP A 100 -18.01 -12.30 27.85
C ASP A 100 -17.19 -11.00 27.65
N GLU A 101 -15.94 -10.94 28.11
CA GLU A 101 -15.09 -9.79 27.83
C GLU A 101 -14.44 -9.93 26.45
N GLU A 102 -14.91 -9.12 25.49
CA GLU A 102 -14.24 -8.96 24.20
C GLU A 102 -12.74 -8.72 24.43
N PRO A 103 -11.86 -9.40 23.67
CA PRO A 103 -10.42 -9.26 23.85
C PRO A 103 -10.07 -7.78 23.75
N GLN A 104 -9.57 -7.23 24.85
CA GLN A 104 -9.18 -5.82 24.92
C GLN A 104 -7.95 -5.65 24.02
N LEU A 105 -8.21 -5.36 22.74
CA LEU A 105 -7.17 -5.07 21.75
C LEU A 105 -6.21 -4.03 22.33
N THR A 106 -4.93 -4.32 22.19
CA THR A 106 -3.87 -3.41 22.63
C THR A 106 -4.10 -2.05 21.95
N ARG A 107 -3.63 -0.98 22.59
CA ARG A 107 -3.78 0.38 22.06
C ARG A 107 -3.30 0.49 20.60
N ARG A 108 -2.20 -0.19 20.27
CA ARG A 108 -1.65 -0.25 18.91
C ARG A 108 -2.62 -0.89 17.92
N GLU A 109 -3.19 -2.03 18.26
CA GLU A 109 -4.13 -2.75 17.39
C GLU A 109 -5.43 -1.95 17.15
N LYS A 110 -5.90 -1.20 18.17
CA LYS A 110 -7.07 -0.32 18.02
C LYS A 110 -6.81 0.82 17.03
N GLU A 111 -5.65 1.48 17.15
CA GLU A 111 -5.24 2.56 16.24
C GLU A 111 -5.03 2.02 14.81
N GLU A 112 -4.48 0.82 14.64
CA GLU A 112 -4.34 0.19 13.33
C GLU A 112 -5.68 -0.18 12.70
N LEU A 113 -6.61 -0.76 13.45
CA LEU A 113 -7.96 -1.05 12.96
C LEU A 113 -8.73 0.22 12.59
N GLU A 114 -8.59 1.28 13.38
CA GLU A 114 -9.20 2.58 13.06
C GLU A 114 -8.60 3.15 11.77
N LYS A 115 -7.28 3.09 11.60
CA LYS A 115 -6.61 3.52 10.37
C LYS A 115 -7.09 2.73 9.16
N GLN A 116 -7.23 1.41 9.29
CA GLN A 116 -7.78 0.56 8.22
C GLN A 116 -9.23 0.92 7.90
N ARG A 117 -10.08 1.11 8.92
CA ARG A 117 -11.48 1.54 8.76
C ARG A 117 -11.59 2.90 8.10
N ALA A 118 -10.75 3.85 8.48
CA ALA A 118 -10.72 5.19 7.90
C ALA A 118 -10.29 5.17 6.42
N ALA A 119 -9.26 4.38 6.09
CA ALA A 119 -8.84 4.18 4.70
C ALA A 119 -9.96 3.54 3.86
N ALA A 120 -10.60 2.49 4.37
CA ALA A 120 -11.73 1.84 3.71
C ALA A 120 -12.92 2.81 3.54
N ALA A 121 -13.23 3.62 4.55
CA ALA A 121 -14.29 4.62 4.47
C ALA A 121 -13.98 5.71 3.43
N TYR A 122 -12.72 6.15 3.34
CA TYR A 122 -12.28 7.08 2.31
C TYR A 122 -12.43 6.47 0.91
N GLN A 123 -11.94 5.25 0.72
CA GLN A 123 -12.07 4.52 -0.56
C GLN A 123 -13.53 4.34 -0.95
N LYS A 124 -14.40 3.95 0.00
CA LYS A 124 -15.84 3.84 -0.23
C LYS A 124 -16.45 5.18 -0.64
N ARG A 125 -16.16 6.26 0.07
CA ARG A 125 -16.63 7.61 -0.30
C ARG A 125 -16.10 8.07 -1.66
N HIS A 126 -14.88 7.68 -2.01
CA HIS A 126 -14.28 8.00 -3.31
C HIS A 126 -14.99 7.24 -4.43
N ALA A 127 -15.23 5.94 -4.25
CA ALA A 127 -15.99 5.11 -5.19
C ALA A 127 -17.44 5.61 -5.36
N GLU A 128 -18.07 6.06 -4.28
CA GLU A 128 -19.40 6.70 -4.31
C GLU A 128 -19.39 8.09 -4.99
N GLY A 129 -18.24 8.63 -5.37
CA GLY A 129 -18.15 9.95 -5.99
C GLY A 129 -18.34 11.10 -5.01
N LYS A 130 -18.20 10.89 -3.70
CA LYS A 130 -18.45 11.91 -2.66
C LYS A 130 -17.21 12.74 -2.34
N THR A 131 -16.00 12.26 -2.64
CA THR A 131 -14.75 13.01 -2.49
C THR A 131 -14.66 14.13 -3.52
N ALA A 132 -13.98 15.23 -3.21
CA ALA A 132 -13.84 16.36 -4.13
C ALA A 132 -13.20 15.95 -5.45
N GLN A 133 -12.19 15.06 -5.40
CA GLN A 133 -11.54 14.50 -6.57
C GLN A 133 -12.53 13.71 -7.45
N ALA A 134 -13.26 12.74 -6.88
CA ALA A 134 -14.18 11.94 -7.65
C ALA A 134 -15.34 12.77 -8.23
N LYS A 135 -15.82 13.79 -7.49
CA LYS A 135 -16.79 14.77 -8.02
C LYS A 135 -16.24 15.52 -9.23
N ALA A 136 -15.00 15.98 -9.18
CA ALA A 136 -14.37 16.68 -10.29
C ALA A 136 -14.22 15.77 -11.52
N ASP A 137 -13.84 14.51 -11.32
CA ASP A 137 -13.72 13.54 -12.41
C ASP A 137 -15.08 13.19 -13.02
N LEU A 138 -16.12 13.00 -12.19
CA LEU A 138 -17.49 12.83 -12.68
C LEU A 138 -17.98 14.06 -13.46
N ALA A 139 -17.67 15.28 -13.01
CA ALA A 139 -18.02 16.51 -13.72
C ALA A 139 -17.31 16.59 -15.07
N ARG A 140 -16.01 16.26 -15.13
CA ARG A 140 -15.26 16.18 -16.40
C ARG A 140 -15.89 15.17 -17.36
N LEU A 141 -16.24 13.98 -16.86
CA LEU A 141 -16.90 12.96 -17.66
C LEU A 141 -18.30 13.40 -18.14
N ALA A 142 -19.05 14.15 -17.32
CA ALA A 142 -20.34 14.70 -17.69
C ALA A 142 -20.22 15.70 -18.86
N ILE A 143 -19.22 16.59 -18.84
CA ILE A 143 -18.95 17.53 -19.95
C ILE A 143 -18.65 16.77 -21.25
N ILE A 144 -17.84 15.71 -21.18
CA ILE A 144 -17.54 14.89 -22.36
C ILE A 144 -18.81 14.19 -22.89
N LYS A 145 -19.65 13.68 -21.99
CA LYS A 145 -20.93 13.06 -22.37
C LYS A 145 -21.85 14.08 -23.04
N GLN A 146 -21.93 15.30 -22.52
CA GLN A 146 -22.70 16.40 -23.13
C GLN A 146 -22.21 16.72 -24.54
N HIS A 147 -20.90 16.95 -24.72
CA HIS A 147 -20.33 17.20 -26.05
C HIS A 147 -20.58 16.06 -27.04
N ARG A 148 -20.52 14.81 -26.58
CA ARG A 148 -20.81 13.64 -27.43
C ARG A 148 -22.29 13.60 -27.84
N ALA A 149 -23.19 13.86 -26.90
CA ALA A 149 -24.63 13.90 -27.16
C ALA A 149 -25.00 15.04 -28.11
N GLU A 150 -24.46 16.24 -27.88
CA GLU A 150 -24.65 17.40 -28.76
C GLU A 150 -24.12 17.15 -30.17
N ALA A 151 -22.93 16.53 -30.30
CA ALA A 151 -22.38 16.19 -31.61
C ALA A 151 -23.21 15.10 -32.32
N ALA A 152 -23.78 14.14 -31.58
CA ALA A 152 -24.70 13.15 -32.15
C ALA A 152 -26.00 13.80 -32.63
N ALA A 153 -26.63 14.62 -31.78
CA ALA A 153 -27.84 15.36 -32.13
C ALA A 153 -27.64 16.29 -33.32
N ARG A 154 -26.50 16.99 -33.39
CA ARG A 154 -26.14 17.83 -34.55
C ARG A 154 -26.00 17.00 -35.83
N ARG A 155 -25.36 15.83 -35.78
CA ARG A 155 -25.27 14.94 -36.96
C ARG A 155 -26.62 14.40 -37.40
N GLU A 156 -27.52 14.10 -36.47
CA GLU A 156 -28.88 13.63 -36.78
C GLU A 156 -29.74 14.74 -37.41
N ALA A 157 -29.65 15.97 -36.88
CA ALA A 157 -30.32 17.13 -37.46
C ALA A 157 -29.80 17.40 -38.89
N GLU A 158 -28.48 17.44 -39.09
CA GLU A 158 -27.88 17.66 -40.42
C GLU A 158 -28.24 16.54 -41.42
N LYS A 159 -28.41 15.29 -40.96
CA LYS A 159 -28.89 14.19 -41.81
C LYS A 159 -30.35 14.39 -42.20
N LYS A 160 -31.23 14.73 -41.25
CA LYS A 160 -32.66 14.98 -41.50
C LYS A 160 -32.88 16.16 -42.45
N ASP A 161 -32.09 17.22 -42.30
CA ASP A 161 -32.13 18.38 -43.20
C ASP A 161 -31.65 18.02 -44.61
N LYS A 162 -30.61 17.20 -44.74
CA LYS A 162 -30.16 16.68 -46.05
C LYS A 162 -31.21 15.78 -46.68
N GLU A 163 -31.83 14.87 -45.93
CA GLU A 163 -32.89 13.98 -46.43
C GLU A 163 -34.12 14.76 -46.88
N SER A 164 -34.57 15.75 -46.11
CA SER A 164 -35.70 16.61 -46.49
C SER A 164 -35.39 17.44 -47.73
N LYS A 165 -34.17 18.00 -47.83
CA LYS A 165 -33.71 18.72 -49.02
C LYS A 165 -33.66 17.80 -50.24
N MET A 166 -33.09 16.59 -50.11
CA MET A 166 -33.06 15.60 -51.19
C MET A 166 -34.48 15.20 -51.63
N LYS A 167 -35.40 15.03 -50.68
CA LYS A 167 -36.81 14.72 -50.97
C LYS A 167 -37.53 15.89 -51.67
N SER A 168 -37.24 17.13 -51.30
CA SER A 168 -37.79 18.31 -51.98
C SER A 168 -37.20 18.55 -53.37
N THR A 169 -35.95 18.14 -53.62
CA THR A 169 -35.32 18.25 -54.95
C THR A 169 -35.70 17.11 -55.90
N ALA A 170 -36.20 16.00 -55.36
CA ALA A 170 -36.62 14.83 -56.14
C ALA A 170 -38.13 14.80 -56.45
N SER A 171 -38.91 15.74 -55.89
CA SER A 171 -40.34 15.93 -56.14
C SER A 171 -40.59 17.11 -57.07
#